data_AF-Q16XI6-F1
#
_entry.id   AF-Q16XI6-F1
#
_cell.length_a   1.000
_cell.length_b   1.000
_cell.length_c   1.000
_cell.angle_alpha   90.00
_cell.angle_beta   90.00
_cell.angle_gamma   90.00
#
_symmetry.space_group_name_H-M   'P 1'
#
loop_
_entity.id
_entity.type
_entity.pdbx_description
1 polymer ?
#
loop_
_entity_poly.entity_id
_entity_poly.type
_entity_poly.pdbx_seq_one_letter_code
_entity_poly.pdbx_strand_id
1 'polypeptide(L)' 'MSRSAPKDPCKISACRIQTCLKEHKFDETRCYDVLEDMRQCCLKWHKVSLCCSGIKLDRNYRLEKEAAEREKLEKQHKP' A
#
# COMPACT_ATOMS: atom_id res chain seq x y z
N MET A 1 -13.89 28.40 -15.74
CA MET A 1 -12.61 27.65 -15.66
C MET A 1 -12.57 26.92 -14.33
N SER A 2 -12.57 25.59 -14.37
CA SER A 2 -12.66 24.73 -13.19
C SER A 2 -11.45 24.96 -12.28
N ARG A 3 -11.66 25.57 -11.10
CA ARG A 3 -10.65 25.69 -10.04
C ARG A 3 -10.11 24.29 -9.77
N SER A 4 -8.87 24.02 -10.20
CA SER A 4 -8.23 22.73 -9.96
C SER A 4 -8.13 22.54 -8.46
N ALA A 5 -8.91 21.62 -7.91
CA ALA A 5 -8.77 21.22 -6.52
C ALA A 5 -7.29 20.89 -6.25
N PRO A 6 -6.74 21.24 -5.07
CA PRO A 6 -5.40 20.86 -4.69
C PRO A 6 -5.19 19.37 -4.99
N LYS A 7 -4.12 19.05 -5.74
CA LYS A 7 -3.82 17.66 -6.09
C LYS A 7 -3.66 16.88 -4.79
N ASP A 8 -4.48 15.85 -4.59
CA ASP A 8 -4.39 15.01 -3.40
C ASP A 8 -2.97 14.40 -3.33
N PRO A 9 -2.22 14.63 -2.24
CA PRO A 9 -0.81 14.28 -2.16
C PRO A 9 -0.56 12.77 -2.17
N CYS A 10 -1.53 11.96 -1.75
CA CYS A 10 -1.39 10.49 -1.73
C CYS A 10 -2.06 9.80 -2.91
N LYS A 11 -2.67 10.55 -3.83
CA LYS A 11 -3.30 9.99 -5.03
C LYS A 11 -2.34 9.17 -5.89
N ILE A 12 -1.06 9.56 -5.97
CA ILE A 12 -0.06 8.81 -6.74
C ILE A 12 0.14 7.41 -6.14
N SER A 13 0.34 7.32 -4.82
CA SER A 13 0.48 6.04 -4.12
C SER A 13 -0.80 5.21 -4.22
N ALA A 14 -1.98 5.84 -4.10
CA ALA A 14 -3.26 5.17 -4.29
C ALA A 14 -3.42 4.56 -5.69
N CYS A 15 -3.03 5.29 -6.74
CA CYS A 15 -3.03 4.76 -8.11
C CYS A 15 -2.05 3.59 -8.28
N ARG A 16 -0.86 3.66 -7.67
CA ARG A 16 0.11 2.56 -7.71
C ARG A 16 -0.44 1.29 -7.05
N ILE A 17 -1.16 1.42 -5.92
CA ILE A 17 -1.83 0.27 -5.28
C ILE A 17 -2.80 -0.40 -6.26
N GLN A 18 -3.64 0.40 -6.93
CA GLN A 18 -4.62 -0.13 -7.89
C GLN A 18 -3.94 -0.85 -9.06
N THR A 19 -2.82 -0.32 -9.57
CA THR A 19 -2.03 -0.99 -10.61
C THR A 19 -1.45 -2.30 -10.10
N CYS A 20 -0.78 -2.29 -8.95
CA CYS A 20 -0.15 -3.47 -8.36
C CYS A 20 -1.17 -4.58 -8.12
N LEU A 21 -2.33 -4.25 -7.53
CA LEU A 21 -3.40 -5.22 -7.31
C LEU A 21 -3.89 -5.82 -8.63
N LYS A 22 -4.10 -5.02 -9.68
CA LYS A 22 -4.52 -5.55 -10.99
C LYS A 22 -3.49 -6.51 -11.59
N GLU A 23 -2.21 -6.16 -11.51
CA GLU A 23 -1.11 -6.99 -12.03
C GLU A 23 -0.94 -8.30 -11.25
N HIS A 24 -1.27 -8.29 -9.96
CA HIS A 24 -1.12 -9.43 -9.06
C HIS A 24 -2.45 -10.11 -8.70
N LYS A 25 -3.50 -9.93 -9.51
CA LYS A 25 -4.81 -10.57 -9.30
C LYS A 25 -5.38 -10.32 -7.89
N PHE A 26 -5.21 -9.10 -7.40
CA PHE A 26 -5.62 -8.61 -6.09
C PHE A 26 -4.91 -9.29 -4.91
N ASP A 27 -3.75 -9.90 -5.14
CA ASP A 27 -2.88 -10.39 -4.07
C ASP A 27 -2.15 -9.22 -3.38
N GLU A 28 -2.70 -8.77 -2.25
CA GLU A 28 -2.12 -7.70 -1.42
C GLU A 28 -0.70 -8.03 -0.94
N THR A 29 -0.36 -9.31 -0.77
CA THR A 29 0.96 -9.69 -0.23
C THR A 29 2.11 -9.33 -1.16
N ARG A 30 1.83 -9.17 -2.45
CA ARG A 30 2.78 -8.70 -3.45
C ARG A 30 2.87 -7.18 -3.52
N CYS A 31 1.90 -6.48 -2.94
CA CYS A 31 1.77 -5.03 -3.00
C CYS A 31 2.15 -4.34 -1.69
N TYR A 32 2.73 -5.06 -0.72
CA TYR A 32 3.09 -4.51 0.58
C TYR A 32 4.02 -3.30 0.51
N ASP A 33 4.94 -3.26 -0.46
CA ASP A 33 5.82 -2.09 -0.64
C ASP A 33 5.03 -0.83 -1.01
N VAL A 34 4.07 -0.95 -1.93
CA VAL A 34 3.23 0.16 -2.39
C VAL A 34 2.19 0.56 -1.33
N LEU A 35 1.70 -0.42 -0.56
CA LEU A 35 0.84 -0.17 0.60
C LEU A 35 1.60 0.61 1.70
N GLU A 36 2.88 0.28 1.93
CA GLU A 36 3.73 1.02 2.87
C GLU A 36 4.01 2.45 2.37
N ASP A 37 4.28 2.65 1.08
CA ASP A 37 4.42 4.00 0.49
C ASP A 37 3.16 4.85 0.73
N MET A 38 1.98 4.25 0.56
CA MET A 38 0.71 4.91 0.80
C MET A 38 0.52 5.21 2.30
N ARG A 39 0.84 4.25 3.18
CA ARG A 39 0.82 4.45 4.63
C ARG A 39 1.72 5.62 5.04
N GLN A 40 2.96 5.66 4.56
CA GLN A 40 3.90 6.75 4.84
C GLN A 40 3.37 8.10 4.33
N CYS A 41 2.78 8.13 3.14
CA CYS A 41 2.11 9.33 2.65
C CYS A 41 1.00 9.78 3.60
N CYS A 42 0.16 8.86 4.06
CA CYS A 42 -0.94 9.17 4.96
C CYS A 42 -0.51 9.54 6.37
N LEU A 43 0.58 8.98 6.91
CA LEU A 43 1.14 9.45 8.17
C LEU A 43 1.45 10.96 8.11
N LYS A 44 1.92 11.45 6.96
CA LYS A 44 2.21 12.88 6.75
C LYS A 44 0.97 13.71 6.37
N TRP A 45 0.06 13.16 5.56
CA TRP A 45 -0.99 13.92 4.87
C TRP A 45 -2.42 13.45 5.14
N HIS A 46 -2.69 12.58 6.12
CA HIS A 46 -4.03 12.06 6.41
C HIS A 46 -5.10 13.15 6.63
N LYS A 47 -4.71 14.33 7.11
CA LYS A 47 -5.62 15.46 7.34
C LYS A 47 -6.10 16.13 6.04
N VAL A 48 -5.38 15.94 4.93
CA VAL A 48 -5.65 16.62 3.66
C VAL A 48 -5.93 15.67 2.51
N SER A 49 -5.44 14.43 2.57
CA SER A 49 -5.64 13.42 1.53
C SER A 49 -6.90 12.61 1.82
N LEU A 50 -7.83 12.61 0.86
CA LEU A 50 -9.04 11.79 0.89
C LEU A 50 -8.73 10.31 0.66
N CYS A 51 -7.64 10.03 -0.06
CA CYS A 51 -7.20 8.66 -0.36
C CYS A 51 -6.77 7.87 0.89
N CYS A 52 -6.47 8.54 2.00
CA CYS A 52 -6.01 7.90 3.23
C CYS A 52 -7.11 7.15 4.01
N SER A 53 -8.38 7.40 3.70
CA SER A 53 -9.52 6.70 4.31
C SER A 53 -9.51 5.18 4.07
N GLY A 54 -8.89 4.72 2.99
CA GLY A 54 -8.79 3.30 2.65
C GLY A 54 -7.58 2.57 3.22
N ILE A 55 -6.74 3.22 4.04
CA ILE A 55 -5.46 2.68 4.50
C ILE A 55 -5.40 2.65 6.02
N LYS A 56 -4.94 1.51 6.57
CA LYS A 56 -4.75 1.32 8.01
C LYS A 56 -3.35 1.80 8.40
N LEU A 57 -3.27 2.91 9.14
CA LEU A 57 -1.99 3.51 9.55
C LEU A 57 -1.29 2.74 10.68
N ASP A 58 -2.09 1.99 11.46
CA ASP A 58 -1.69 1.10 12.54
C ASP A 58 -1.06 -0.21 12.05
N ARG A 59 -1.34 -0.63 10.81
CA ARG A 59 -0.70 -1.81 10.20
C ARG A 59 0.73 -1.51 9.78
N ASN A 60 1.62 -2.47 10.00
CA ASN A 60 3.00 -2.42 9.53
C ASN A 60 3.15 -3.38 8.33
N TYR A 61 2.97 -2.84 7.13
CA TYR A 61 2.99 -3.64 5.89
C TYR A 61 4.35 -4.29 5.62
N ARG A 62 5.44 -3.69 6.13
CA ARG A 62 6.78 -4.29 6.05
C ARG A 62 6.92 -5.54 6.89
N LEU A 63 6.45 -5.52 8.15
CA LEU A 63 6.51 -6.70 9.02
C LEU A 63 5.65 -7.85 8.48
N GLU A 64 4.47 -7.52 7.94
CA GLU A 64 3.62 -8.52 7.29
C GLU A 64 4.27 -9.12 6.03
N LYS A 65 4.95 -8.29 5.22
CA LYS A 65 5.75 -8.76 4.09
C LYS A 65 6.83 -9.74 4.52
N GLU A 66 7.63 -9.38 5.52
CA GLU A 66 8.69 -10.25 6.02
C GLU A 66 8.15 -11.57 6.59
N ALA A 67 7.00 -11.54 7.27
CA ALA A 67 6.35 -12.75 7.76
C ALA A 67 5.90 -13.65 6.60
N ALA A 68 5.27 -13.08 5.58
CA ALA A 68 4.84 -13.80 4.39
C ALA A 68 6.03 -14.39 3.59
N GLU A 69 7.14 -13.67 3.51
CA GLU A 69 8.38 -14.16 2.88
C GLU A 69 9.02 -15.30 3.67
N ARG A 70 9.09 -15.20 5.00
CA ARG A 70 9.58 -16.27 5.89
C ARG A 70 8.75 -17.55 5.75
N GLU A 71 7.42 -17.43 5.74
CA GLU A 71 6.53 -18.59 5.56
C GLU A 71 6.75 -19.25 4.18
N LYS A 72 6.97 -18.48 3.12
CA LYS A 72 7.27 -19.01 1.78
C LYS A 72 8.61 -19.76 1.75
N LEU A 73 9.62 -19.25 2.44
CA LEU A 73 10.94 -19.90 2.55
C LEU A 73 10.86 -21.23 3.32
N GLU A 74 10.11 -21.27 4.41
CA GLU A 74 9.89 -22.49 5.20
C GLU A 74 9.16 -23.57 4.39
N LYS A 75 8.13 -23.18 3.63
CA LYS A 75 7.40 -24.10 2.74
C LYS A 75 8.25 -24.63 1.59
N GLN A 76 9.24 -23.87 1.11
CA GLN A 76 10.16 -24.35 0.06
C GLN A 76 11.21 -25.33 0.58
N HIS A 77 11.50 -25.34 1.89
CA HIS A 77 12.53 -26.19 2.51
C HIS A 77 11.98 -27.43 3.20
N LYS A 78 10.68 -27.72 3.07
CA LYS A 78 10.08 -28.94 3.61
C LYS A 78 10.28 -30.09 2.60
N PRO A 79 11.01 -31.17 2.95
CA PRO A 79 11.22 -32.32 2.08
C PRO A 79 9.94 -33.12 1.83
#